data_AF-A0A7L3UM08-F1
#
_entry.id   AF-A0A7L3UM08-F1
#
_cell.length_a   1.000
_cell.length_b   1.000
_cell.length_c   1.000
_cell.angle_alpha   90.00
_cell.angle_beta   90.00
_cell.angle_gamma   90.00
#
_symmetry.space_group_name_H-M   'P 1'
#
loop_
_entity.id
_entity.type
_entity.pdbx_description
1 polymer ?
#
loop_
_entity_poly.entity_id
_entity_poly.type
_entity_poly.pdbx_seq_one_letter_code
_entity_poly.pdbx_strand_id
1 'polypeptide(L)'
;GCSKVYTKSSHLKAHQRTHTGKSTRHRETLPAHTYTAPPYKCTWEGCDWRFARSDELTRHYRKHTGAKPFKCLACGRCFSRSDHLALHMKRHQN
;
A
#
# COMPACT_ATOMS: atom_id res chain seq x y z
N GLY A 1 19.26 7.36 -9.24
CA GLY A 1 19.69 7.65 -7.86
C GLY A 1 18.72 8.64 -7.24
N CYS A 2 18.31 8.44 -5.98
CA CYS A 2 17.34 9.30 -5.30
C CYS A 2 18.04 10.15 -4.22
N SER A 3 17.89 11.47 -4.28
CA SER A 3 18.60 12.45 -3.43
C SER A 3 17.89 12.78 -2.11
N LYS A 4 17.12 11.83 -1.54
CA LYS A 4 16.38 12.05 -0.29
C LYS A 4 17.26 11.76 0.93
N VAL A 5 17.51 12.77 1.75
CA VAL A 5 18.27 12.69 3.00
C VAL A 5 17.32 12.57 4.18
N TYR A 6 17.61 11.64 5.10
CA TYR A 6 16.80 11.38 6.28
C TYR A 6 17.64 11.52 7.54
N THR A 7 17.11 12.22 8.54
CA THR A 7 17.76 12.41 9.85
C THR A 7 17.53 11.24 10.81
N LYS A 8 16.54 10.39 10.55
CA LYS A 8 16.21 9.21 11.37
C LYS A 8 16.41 7.91 10.57
N SER A 9 17.13 6.96 11.17
CA SER A 9 17.44 5.65 10.58
C SER A 9 16.19 4.82 10.27
N SER A 10 15.12 4.96 11.06
CA SER A 10 13.82 4.31 10.80
C SER A 10 13.16 4.79 9.50
N HIS A 11 13.25 6.08 9.20
CA HIS A 11 12.72 6.67 7.97
C HIS A 11 13.56 6.31 6.75
N LEU A 12 14.89 6.27 6.90
CA LEU A 12 15.78 5.78 5.85
C LEU A 12 15.49 4.31 5.51
N LYS A 13 15.36 3.43 6.52
CA LYS A 13 15.01 2.02 6.34
C LYS A 13 13.63 1.85 5.69
N ALA A 14 12.67 2.69 6.01
CA ALA A 14 11.37 2.71 5.34
C ALA A 14 11.48 3.17 3.87
N HIS A 15 12.30 4.18 3.59
CA HIS A 15 12.55 4.67 2.23
C HIS A 15 13.34 3.67 1.38
N GLN A 16 14.32 2.96 1.93
CA GLN A 16 15.06 1.92 1.21
C GLN A 16 14.16 0.78 0.72
N ARG A 17 13.05 0.52 1.42
CA ARG A 17 12.01 -0.43 0.98
C ARG A 17 11.21 0.05 -0.24
N THR A 18 11.20 1.36 -0.53
CA THR A 18 10.56 1.89 -1.75
C THR A 18 11.43 1.70 -2.98
N HIS A 19 12.75 1.55 -2.82
CA HIS A 19 13.66 1.23 -3.93
C HIS A 19 13.77 -0.28 -4.21
N THR A 20 13.53 -1.11 -3.21
CA THR A 20 13.71 -2.57 -3.29
C THR A 20 12.43 -3.34 -3.60
N GLY A 21 11.29 -2.67 -3.83
CA GLY A 21 10.04 -3.28 -4.26
C GLY A 21 9.41 -4.30 -3.29
N LYS A 22 9.95 -4.47 -2.08
CA LYS A 22 9.46 -5.45 -1.10
C LYS A 22 8.31 -4.88 -0.28
N SER A 23 7.10 -4.95 -0.84
CA SER A 23 5.86 -4.82 -0.09
C SER A 23 5.65 -6.07 0.77
N THR A 24 6.12 -6.04 2.02
CA THR A 24 5.92 -7.13 2.98
C THR A 24 4.52 -7.06 3.57
N ARG A 25 3.56 -7.72 2.93
CA ARG A 25 2.42 -8.39 3.59
C ARG A 25 1.89 -9.39 2.58
N HIS A 26 1.91 -10.67 2.95
CA HIS A 26 1.75 -11.87 2.10
C HIS A 26 3.07 -12.29 1.42
N ARG A 27 3.88 -13.06 2.17
CA ARG A 27 4.99 -13.84 1.63
C ARG A 27 4.41 -15.16 1.14
N GLU A 28 4.08 -15.24 -0.14
CA GLU A 28 4.07 -16.53 -0.83
C GLU A 28 5.51 -16.79 -1.25
N THR A 29 6.13 -17.77 -0.60
CA THR A 29 7.47 -18.24 -1.00
C THR A 29 7.28 -19.09 -2.24
N LEU A 30 7.14 -18.45 -3.41
CA LEU A 30 7.18 -19.15 -4.69
C LEU A 30 8.63 -19.62 -4.96
N PRO A 31 8.82 -20.79 -5.60
CA PRO A 31 10.15 -21.32 -5.88
C PRO A 31 11.00 -20.29 -6.63
N ALA A 32 12.20 -20.04 -6.12
CA ALA A 32 13.23 -19.32 -6.86
C ALA A 32 13.38 -19.99 -8.24
N HIS A 33 13.31 -19.21 -9.32
CA HIS A 33 13.71 -19.50 -10.72
C HIS A 33 12.72 -19.07 -11.81
N THR A 34 11.60 -18.39 -11.51
CA THR A 34 10.88 -17.62 -12.54
C THR A 34 10.66 -16.17 -12.11
N TYR A 35 11.39 -15.25 -12.73
CA TYR A 35 11.20 -13.80 -12.58
C TYR A 35 9.98 -13.35 -13.41
N THR A 36 8.81 -13.97 -13.22
CA THR A 36 7.58 -13.49 -13.84
C THR A 36 7.16 -12.20 -13.16
N ALA A 37 7.25 -11.09 -13.90
CA ALA A 37 6.84 -9.79 -13.40
C ALA A 37 5.36 -9.84 -12.97
N PRO A 38 4.98 -9.18 -11.86
CA PRO A 38 3.62 -9.27 -11.35
C PRO A 38 2.59 -8.86 -12.41
N PRO A 39 1.50 -9.63 -12.60
CA PRO A 39 0.62 -9.49 -13.76
C PRO A 39 -0.21 -8.21 -13.71
N TYR A 40 -0.52 -7.68 -12.53
CA TYR A 40 -1.40 -6.52 -12.37
C TYR A 40 -0.59 -5.22 -12.38
N LYS A 41 -0.64 -4.45 -13.47
CA LYS A 41 0.03 -3.14 -13.58
C LYS A 41 -0.95 -1.99 -13.32
N CYS A 42 -0.45 -0.92 -12.69
CA CYS A 42 -1.15 0.35 -12.67
C CYS A 42 -1.12 0.98 -14.07
N THR A 43 -2.23 1.55 -14.51
CA THR A 43 -2.34 2.25 -15.80
C THR A 43 -2.52 3.75 -15.61
N TRP A 44 -2.16 4.27 -14.42
CA TRP A 44 -2.19 5.71 -14.16
C TRP A 44 -0.94 6.37 -14.73
N GLU A 45 -1.11 7.51 -15.39
CA GLU A 45 0.00 8.25 -16.01
C GLU A 45 1.10 8.58 -14.99
N GLY A 46 2.34 8.16 -15.27
CA GLY A 46 3.48 8.32 -14.38
C GLY A 46 3.54 7.33 -13.19
N CYS A 47 2.78 6.22 -13.24
CA CYS A 47 2.81 5.19 -12.20
C CYS A 47 3.22 3.81 -12.73
N ASP A 48 4.45 3.39 -12.41
CA ASP A 48 5.00 2.10 -12.86
C ASP A 48 4.77 0.93 -11.87
N TRP A 49 3.84 1.08 -10.93
CA TRP A 49 3.64 0.07 -9.88
C TRP A 49 2.94 -1.19 -10.42
N ARG A 50 3.48 -2.35 -10.02
CA ARG A 50 2.92 -3.67 -10.33
C ARG A 50 2.60 -4.44 -9.05
N PHE A 51 1.57 -5.28 -9.11
CA PHE A 51 1.01 -6.01 -7.99
C PHE A 51 0.83 -7.48 -8.33
N ALA A 52 1.01 -8.33 -7.32
CA ALA A 52 0.82 -9.77 -7.49
C ALA A 52 -0.68 -10.13 -7.57
N ARG A 53 -1.54 -9.30 -6.98
CA ARG A 53 -2.99 -9.51 -6.90
C ARG A 53 -3.79 -8.28 -7.36
N SER A 54 -5.00 -8.53 -7.86
CA SER A 54 -5.91 -7.49 -8.36
C SER A 54 -6.47 -6.59 -7.25
N ASP A 55 -6.68 -7.11 -6.04
CA ASP A 55 -7.15 -6.33 -4.89
C ASP A 55 -6.11 -5.33 -4.39
N GLU A 56 -4.82 -5.67 -4.51
CA GLU A 56 -3.71 -4.77 -4.20
C GLU A 56 -3.65 -3.61 -5.20
N LEU A 57 -3.80 -3.90 -6.49
CA LEU A 57 -3.91 -2.88 -7.54
C LEU A 57 -5.13 -1.98 -7.31
N THR A 58 -6.29 -2.57 -6.99
CA THR A 58 -7.52 -1.81 -6.70
C THR A 58 -7.34 -0.88 -5.50
N ARG A 59 -6.71 -1.36 -4.43
CA ARG A 59 -6.36 -0.54 -3.27
C ARG A 59 -5.36 0.54 -3.63
N HIS A 60 -4.41 0.26 -4.52
CA HIS A 60 -3.44 1.24 -5.00
C HIS A 60 -4.12 2.35 -5.80
N TYR A 61 -5.10 2.05 -6.67
CA TYR A 61 -5.87 3.06 -7.41
C TYR A 61 -6.56 4.10 -6.51
N ARG A 62 -6.92 3.71 -5.28
CA ARG A 62 -7.47 4.65 -4.28
C ARG A 62 -6.48 5.74 -3.87
N LYS A 63 -5.17 5.54 -4.08
CA LYS A 63 -4.15 6.58 -3.86
C LYS A 63 -4.20 7.67 -4.93
N HIS A 64 -4.55 7.32 -6.16
CA HIS A 64 -4.67 8.26 -7.26
C HIS A 64 -6.00 9.02 -7.20
N THR A 65 -7.09 8.28 -7.03
CA THR A 65 -8.46 8.83 -7.01
C THR A 65 -8.82 9.50 -5.69
N GLY A 66 -8.04 9.27 -4.63
CA GLY A 66 -8.38 9.71 -3.27
C GLY A 66 -9.60 8.99 -2.68
N ALA A 67 -10.10 7.93 -3.32
CA ALA A 67 -11.33 7.26 -2.92
C ALA A 67 -11.24 6.67 -1.50
N LYS A 68 -12.22 7.02 -0.67
CA LYS A 68 -12.36 6.56 0.72
C LYS A 68 -13.75 5.95 0.95
N PRO A 69 -14.01 4.74 0.44
CA PRO A 69 -15.34 4.15 0.49
C PRO A 69 -15.79 3.73 1.89
N PHE A 70 -14.87 3.62 2.86
CA PHE A 70 -15.20 3.13 4.20
C PHE A 70 -15.45 4.31 5.14
N LYS A 71 -16.72 4.62 5.40
CA LYS A 71 -17.12 5.69 6.33
C LYS A 71 -17.37 5.13 7.73
N CYS A 72 -16.80 5.80 8.74
CA CYS A 72 -17.20 5.59 10.13
C CYS A 72 -18.56 6.25 10.35
N LEU A 73 -19.56 5.47 10.76
CA LEU A 73 -20.90 6.00 11.02
C LEU A 73 -21.00 6.76 12.35
N ALA A 74 -20.10 6.50 13.30
CA ALA A 74 -20.09 7.18 14.60
C ALA A 74 -19.59 8.64 14.50
N CYS A 75 -18.55 8.91 13.70
CA CYS A 75 -17.94 10.25 13.62
C CYS A 75 -17.80 10.80 12.20
N GLY A 76 -18.33 10.09 11.20
CA GLY A 76 -18.31 10.52 9.80
C GLY A 76 -16.96 10.39 9.07
N ARG A 77 -15.89 9.96 9.74
CA ARG A 77 -14.54 9.90 9.15
C ARG A 77 -14.43 8.80 8.09
N CYS A 78 -13.90 9.13 6.91
CA CYS A 78 -13.73 8.18 5.80
C CYS A 78 -12.31 7.61 5.70
N PHE A 79 -12.20 6.35 5.31
CA PHE A 79 -10.98 5.57 5.16
C PHE A 79 -10.91 4.90 3.78
N SER A 80 -9.70 4.73 3.26
CA SER A 80 -9.45 4.05 1.98
C SER A 80 -9.37 2.52 2.10
N ARG A 81 -9.32 1.99 3.32
CA ARG A 81 -9.20 0.56 3.62
C ARG A 81 -10.08 0.15 4.80
N SER A 82 -10.63 -1.06 4.73
CA SER A 82 -11.50 -1.64 5.76
C SER A 82 -10.73 -1.94 7.05
N ASP A 83 -9.50 -2.45 6.97
CA ASP A 83 -8.67 -2.73 8.15
C ASP A 83 -8.35 -1.47 8.96
N HIS A 84 -8.17 -0.33 8.28
CA HIS A 84 -8.01 0.96 8.93
C HIS A 84 -9.29 1.46 9.61
N LEU A 85 -10.45 1.28 8.98
CA LEU A 85 -11.74 1.57 9.62
C LEU A 85 -11.95 0.69 10.85
N ALA A 86 -11.69 -0.62 10.74
CA ALA A 86 -11.84 -1.55 11.86
C ALA A 86 -10.96 -1.18 13.06
N LEU A 87 -9.70 -0.83 12.82
CA LEU A 87 -8.79 -0.31 13.85
C LEU A 87 -9.31 1.01 14.45
N HIS A 88 -9.84 1.90 13.63
CA HIS A 88 -10.43 3.15 14.10
C HIS A 88 -11.65 2.92 14.98
N MET A 89 -12.51 1.95 14.64
CA MET A 89 -13.72 1.65 15.42
C MET A 89 -13.40 1.22 16.85
N LYS A 90 -12.25 0.56 17.09
CA LYS A 90 -11.80 0.21 18.44
C LYS A 90 -11.58 1.44 19.34
N ARG A 91 -11.27 2.60 18.77
CA ARG A 91 -11.10 3.85 19.52
C ARG A 91 -12.43 4.47 19.96
N HIS A 92 -13.57 4.05 19.40
CA HIS A 92 -14.89 4.48 19.86
C HIS A 92 -15.44 3.60 20.99
N GLN A 93 -14.79 2.46 21.26
CA GLN A 93 -15.17 1.53 22.33
C GLN A 93 -14.48 1.85 23.66
N ASN A 94 -13.78 2.99 23.73
CA ASN A 94 -12.95 3.43 24.85
C ASN A 94 -13.13 4.92 25.07
#